data_AF-A0A2D4IJ81-F1
#
_entry.id   AF-A0A2D4IJ81-F1
#
_cell.length_a   1.000
_cell.length_b   1.000
_cell.length_c   1.000
_cell.angle_alpha   90.00
_cell.angle_beta   90.00
_cell.angle_gamma   90.00
#
_symmetry.space_group_name_H-M   'P 1'
#
loop_
_entity.id
_entity.type
_entity.pdbx_description
1 polymer ?
#
loop_
_entity_poly.entity_id
_entity_poly.type
_entity_poly.pdbx_seq_one_letter_code
_entity_poly.pdbx_strand_id
1 'polypeptide(L)'
;FPIKDWGKPGNLQKLDIQWHVPSAEEVAFSFELLDTFLQPEINKLERYSDGSLEMSRDDVQQCLTIVHNCLIGSGNVLPPLKGEKVAHMVPSLVSLEEIKLYTGVEYDLSKENYRERICKVTRKLLHFVLDNLE
;
A
#
# COMPACT_ATOMS: atom_id res chain seq x y z
N PHE A 1 -6.96 30.44 -34.45
CA PHE A 1 -7.19 29.23 -35.28
C PHE A 1 -6.12 28.19 -34.95
N PRO A 2 -6.47 27.11 -34.23
CA PRO A 2 -5.54 26.08 -33.73
C PRO A 2 -4.74 25.34 -34.82
N ILE A 3 -5.16 25.45 -36.08
CA ILE A 3 -4.49 24.85 -37.25
C ILE A 3 -3.04 25.32 -37.48
N LYS A 4 -2.63 26.48 -36.92
CA LYS A 4 -1.24 26.97 -37.02
C LYS A 4 -0.29 26.33 -36.02
N ASP A 5 -0.81 25.62 -35.02
CA ASP A 5 0.00 25.00 -33.95
C ASP A 5 0.26 23.51 -34.22
N TRP A 6 -0.11 23.01 -35.41
CA TRP A 6 0.15 21.62 -35.82
C TRP A 6 1.65 21.38 -36.01
N GLY A 7 2.18 20.34 -35.35
CA GLY A 7 3.61 20.00 -35.41
C GLY A 7 4.53 21.03 -34.74
N LYS A 8 3.98 21.94 -33.92
CA LYS A 8 4.78 22.92 -33.19
C LYS A 8 5.70 22.20 -32.20
N PRO A 9 7.03 22.42 -32.27
CA PRO A 9 7.95 21.83 -31.31
C PRO A 9 7.67 22.37 -29.90
N GLY A 10 7.75 21.50 -28.90
CA GLY A 10 7.57 21.88 -27.50
C GLY A 10 8.71 22.79 -27.02
N ASN A 11 8.41 23.67 -26.06
CA ASN A 11 9.41 24.44 -25.35
C ASN A 11 9.57 23.85 -23.95
N LEU A 12 10.73 23.22 -23.67
CA LEU A 12 11.01 22.60 -22.37
C LEU A 12 10.92 23.59 -21.20
N GLN A 13 11.21 24.87 -21.43
CA GLN A 13 11.11 25.91 -20.39
C GLN A 13 9.68 26.42 -20.18
N LYS A 14 8.74 26.09 -21.08
CA LYS A 14 7.35 26.58 -21.07
C LYS A 14 6.35 25.44 -21.28
N LEU A 15 6.68 24.25 -20.78
CA LEU A 15 5.81 23.09 -20.90
C LEU A 15 4.57 23.20 -20.00
N ASP A 16 4.69 23.95 -18.89
CA ASP A 16 3.61 24.23 -17.94
C ASP A 16 2.81 22.98 -17.54
N ILE A 17 3.55 21.94 -17.13
CA ILE A 17 2.94 20.66 -16.74
C ILE A 17 2.08 20.89 -15.50
N GLN A 18 0.79 20.59 -15.63
CA GLN A 18 -0.16 20.59 -14.52
C GLN A 18 -0.04 19.28 -13.76
N TRP A 19 0.90 19.22 -12.83
CA TRP A 19 1.07 18.06 -11.95
C TRP A 19 -0.04 18.02 -10.90
N HIS A 20 -0.61 16.83 -10.71
CA HIS A 20 -1.42 16.56 -9.52
C HIS A 20 -0.51 16.07 -8.41
N VAL A 21 -0.32 16.90 -7.38
CA VAL A 21 0.35 16.53 -6.14
C VAL A 21 -0.74 16.45 -5.06
N PRO A 22 -0.88 15.30 -4.35
CA PRO A 22 -1.92 15.15 -3.34
C PRO A 22 -1.85 16.23 -2.28
N SER A 23 -2.97 16.92 -2.09
CA SER A 23 -3.13 17.88 -0.99
C SER A 23 -3.27 17.16 0.35
N ALA A 24 -3.09 17.89 1.45
CA ALA A 24 -3.31 17.33 2.79
C ALA A 24 -4.75 16.82 2.98
N GLU A 25 -5.74 17.47 2.36
CA GLU A 25 -7.15 17.06 2.39
C GLU A 25 -7.36 15.73 1.65
N GLU A 26 -6.78 15.57 0.47
CA GLU A 26 -6.87 14.33 -0.31
C GLU A 26 -6.14 13.17 0.38
N VAL A 27 -4.99 13.43 0.99
CA VAL A 27 -4.28 12.43 1.79
C VAL A 27 -5.14 12.04 2.99
N ALA A 28 -5.72 13.00 3.72
CA ALA A 28 -6.60 12.69 4.86
C ALA A 28 -7.81 11.86 4.43
N PHE A 29 -8.47 12.23 3.33
CA PHE A 29 -9.59 11.46 2.77
C PHE A 29 -9.18 10.05 2.34
N SER A 30 -7.97 9.87 1.79
CA SER A 30 -7.46 8.55 1.47
C SER A 30 -7.36 7.64 2.71
N PHE A 31 -6.93 8.19 3.86
CA PHE A 31 -6.90 7.45 5.11
C PHE A 31 -8.32 7.15 5.64
N GLU A 32 -9.26 8.09 5.51
CA GLU A 32 -10.67 7.87 5.86
C GLU A 32 -11.29 6.72 5.04
N LEU A 33 -10.98 6.64 3.74
CA LEU A 33 -11.39 5.53 2.89
C LEU A 33 -10.78 4.20 3.36
N LEU A 34 -9.51 4.19 3.73
CA LEU A 34 -8.88 2.98 4.29
C LEU A 34 -9.53 2.59 5.62
N ASP A 35 -9.83 3.55 6.49
CA ASP A 35 -10.52 3.27 7.74
C ASP A 35 -11.93 2.71 7.52
N THR A 36 -12.60 3.15 6.47
CA THR A 36 -13.97 2.72 6.15
C THR A 36 -14.00 1.36 5.46
N PHE A 37 -13.08 1.08 4.55
CA PHE A 37 -13.15 -0.09 3.67
C PHE A 37 -12.08 -1.15 3.92
N LEU A 38 -10.88 -0.76 4.34
CA LEU A 38 -9.79 -1.71 4.61
C LEU A 38 -9.93 -2.33 6.00
N GLN A 39 -10.16 -1.50 7.02
CA GLN A 39 -10.18 -1.93 8.42
C GLN A 39 -11.22 -3.03 8.71
N PRO A 40 -12.49 -2.93 8.24
CA PRO A 40 -13.47 -3.98 8.51
C PRO A 40 -13.10 -5.31 7.87
N GLU A 41 -12.52 -5.29 6.66
CA GLU A 41 -12.14 -6.50 5.93
C GLU A 41 -10.92 -7.18 6.56
N ILE A 42 -9.92 -6.39 7.00
CA ILE A 42 -8.80 -6.93 7.78
C ILE A 42 -9.29 -7.59 9.07
N ASN A 43 -10.22 -6.95 9.79
CA ASN A 43 -10.77 -7.51 11.03
C ASN A 43 -11.55 -8.81 10.79
N LYS A 44 -12.31 -8.90 9.69
CA LYS A 44 -12.99 -10.15 9.30
C LYS A 44 -11.98 -11.26 9.03
N LEU A 45 -10.94 -10.98 8.24
CA LEU A 45 -9.89 -11.95 7.91
C LEU A 45 -9.12 -12.42 9.15
N GLU A 46 -8.81 -11.50 10.07
CA GLU A 46 -8.16 -11.85 11.34
C GLU A 46 -9.05 -12.77 12.17
N ARG A 47 -10.32 -12.39 12.36
CA ARG A 47 -11.30 -13.19 13.11
C ARG A 47 -11.54 -14.56 12.50
N TYR A 48 -11.55 -14.66 11.18
CA TYR A 48 -11.65 -15.92 10.46
C TYR A 48 -10.43 -16.81 10.73
N SER A 49 -9.22 -16.25 10.67
CA SER A 49 -7.99 -16.98 11.00
C SER A 49 -7.87 -17.40 12.47
N ASP A 50 -8.65 -16.77 13.37
CA ASP A 50 -8.79 -17.15 14.78
C ASP A 50 -9.86 -18.21 15.03
N GLY A 51 -10.61 -18.62 14.00
CA GLY A 51 -11.78 -19.50 14.15
C GLY A 51 -12.98 -18.83 14.86
N SER A 52 -12.94 -17.51 15.07
CA SER A 52 -14.00 -16.74 15.75
C SER A 52 -15.12 -16.27 14.80
N LEU A 53 -14.93 -16.47 13.50
CA LEU A 53 -15.89 -16.15 12.44
C LEU A 53 -15.75 -17.22 11.36
N GLU A 54 -16.84 -17.86 10.98
CA GLU A 54 -16.87 -18.70 9.78
C GLU A 54 -17.11 -17.81 8.55
N MET A 55 -16.38 -18.09 7.47
CA MET A 55 -16.52 -17.40 6.19
C MET A 55 -16.44 -18.42 5.06
N SER A 56 -17.24 -18.22 4.01
CA SER A 56 -17.09 -19.04 2.81
C SER A 56 -15.81 -18.68 2.06
N ARG A 57 -15.37 -19.55 1.15
CA ARG A 57 -14.21 -19.26 0.29
C ARG A 57 -14.41 -18.00 -0.55
N ASP A 58 -15.64 -17.78 -1.02
CA ASP A 58 -15.99 -16.60 -1.82
C ASP A 58 -15.93 -15.33 -0.97
N ASP A 59 -16.40 -15.37 0.28
CA ASP A 59 -16.32 -14.23 1.21
C ASP A 59 -14.85 -13.88 1.51
N VAL A 60 -14.00 -14.88 1.79
CA VAL A 60 -12.56 -14.67 2.03
C VAL A 60 -11.89 -14.06 0.81
N GLN A 61 -12.20 -14.56 -0.39
CA GLN A 61 -11.67 -14.01 -1.65
C GLN A 61 -12.14 -12.57 -1.87
N GLN A 62 -13.39 -12.25 -1.55
CA GLN A 62 -13.91 -10.89 -1.62
C GLN A 62 -13.17 -9.95 -0.66
N CYS A 63 -12.99 -10.34 0.61
CA CYS A 63 -12.23 -9.56 1.59
C CYS A 63 -10.80 -9.30 1.11
N LEU A 64 -10.11 -10.35 0.63
CA LEU A 64 -8.75 -10.23 0.09
C LEU A 64 -8.69 -9.31 -1.14
N THR A 65 -9.70 -9.34 -1.99
CA THR A 65 -9.79 -8.44 -3.16
C THR A 65 -9.92 -6.98 -2.74
N ILE A 66 -10.74 -6.70 -1.73
CA ILE A 66 -10.88 -5.34 -1.18
C ILE A 66 -9.55 -4.86 -0.57
N VAL A 67 -8.92 -5.70 0.27
CA VAL A 67 -7.61 -5.41 0.89
C VAL A 67 -6.55 -5.13 -0.18
N HIS A 68 -6.51 -5.96 -1.23
CA HIS A 68 -5.56 -5.82 -2.34
C HIS A 68 -5.75 -4.50 -3.10
N ASN A 69 -6.98 -4.16 -3.47
CA ASN A 69 -7.29 -2.92 -4.18
C ASN A 69 -6.97 -1.69 -3.31
N CYS A 70 -7.27 -1.74 -2.01
CA CYS A 70 -6.89 -0.68 -1.08
C CYS A 70 -5.38 -0.51 -1.01
N LEU A 71 -4.62 -1.60 -0.91
CA LEU A 71 -3.16 -1.57 -0.83
C LEU A 71 -2.50 -1.04 -2.11
N ILE A 72 -2.99 -1.45 -3.28
CA ILE A 72 -2.48 -0.94 -4.56
C ILE A 72 -2.85 0.54 -4.74
N GLY A 73 -4.08 0.92 -4.44
CA GLY A 73 -4.57 2.29 -4.62
C GLY A 73 -3.89 3.31 -3.68
N SER A 74 -3.67 2.93 -2.42
CA SER A 74 -3.06 3.79 -1.40
C SER A 74 -1.55 3.58 -1.21
N GLY A 75 -0.92 2.77 -2.06
CA GLY A 75 0.48 2.37 -1.87
C GLY A 75 1.47 3.54 -1.75
N ASN A 76 1.22 4.65 -2.44
CA ASN A 76 2.11 5.81 -2.39
C ASN A 76 2.07 6.58 -1.06
N VAL A 77 0.96 6.53 -0.32
CA VAL A 77 0.82 7.23 0.98
C VAL A 77 1.17 6.34 2.18
N LEU A 78 1.16 5.01 1.97
CA LEU A 78 1.49 4.05 3.02
C LEU A 78 3.01 3.84 3.16
N PRO A 79 3.60 4.06 4.35
CA PRO A 79 5.03 3.86 4.58
C PRO A 79 5.46 2.41 4.26
N PRO A 80 6.68 2.18 3.77
CA PRO A 80 7.19 0.83 3.54
C PRO A 80 7.24 0.01 4.83
N LEU A 81 7.26 -1.32 4.69
CA LEU A 81 7.44 -2.22 5.83
C LEU A 81 8.81 -1.97 6.47
N LYS A 82 8.83 -1.89 7.80
CA LYS A 82 10.06 -1.81 8.59
C LYS A 82 10.20 -3.06 9.44
N GLY A 83 11.43 -3.45 9.72
CA GLY A 83 11.74 -4.63 10.52
C GLY A 83 13.20 -4.65 10.92
N GLU A 84 13.53 -5.60 11.79
CA GLU A 84 14.92 -5.86 12.15
C GLU A 84 15.71 -6.29 10.93
N LYS A 85 16.99 -5.90 10.89
CA LYS A 85 17.90 -6.35 9.83
C LYS A 85 18.06 -7.87 9.94
N VAL A 86 17.97 -8.55 8.81
CA VAL A 86 18.22 -9.99 8.73
C VAL A 86 19.65 -10.26 9.21
N ALA A 87 19.78 -11.09 10.24
CA ALA A 87 21.07 -11.50 10.79
C ALA A 87 21.78 -12.49 9.85
N HIS A 88 23.10 -12.65 10.02
CA HIS A 88 23.92 -13.63 9.28
C HIS A 88 23.95 -13.43 7.76
N MET A 89 23.75 -12.20 7.31
CA MET A 89 24.03 -11.81 5.92
C MET A 89 25.53 -11.92 5.62
N VAL A 90 25.87 -12.08 4.34
CA VAL A 90 27.27 -12.15 3.89
C VAL A 90 28.02 -10.88 4.30
N PRO A 91 29.26 -10.98 4.82
CA PRO A 91 30.06 -9.80 5.16
C PRO A 91 30.26 -8.90 3.95
N SER A 92 29.98 -7.61 4.10
CA SER A 92 30.24 -6.61 3.08
C SER A 92 31.43 -5.75 3.47
N LEU A 93 32.34 -5.50 2.53
CA LEU A 93 33.44 -4.55 2.67
C LEU A 93 33.00 -3.09 2.45
N VAL A 94 31.74 -2.88 2.03
CA VAL A 94 31.14 -1.59 1.72
C VAL A 94 29.78 -1.44 2.40
N SER A 95 29.30 -0.20 2.59
CA SER A 95 27.98 0.04 3.18
C SER A 95 26.87 -0.54 2.28
N LEU A 96 25.94 -1.27 2.89
CA LEU A 96 24.73 -1.82 2.24
C LEU A 96 23.50 -0.96 2.56
N GLU A 97 23.66 0.35 2.54
CA GLU A 97 22.57 1.29 2.79
C GLU A 97 21.61 1.41 1.60
N GLU A 98 20.33 1.60 1.93
CA GLU A 98 19.30 1.88 0.95
C GLU A 98 19.38 3.33 0.47
N ILE A 99 19.20 3.54 -0.84
CA ILE A 99 19.06 4.87 -1.41
C ILE A 99 17.64 5.38 -1.15
N LYS A 100 17.52 6.40 -0.31
CA LYS A 100 16.24 7.05 -0.01
C LYS A 100 15.92 8.09 -1.09
N LEU A 101 15.00 7.75 -1.99
CA LEU A 101 14.50 8.66 -3.02
C LEU A 101 13.27 9.42 -2.52
N TYR A 102 13.22 10.73 -2.79
CA TYR A 102 12.02 11.53 -2.57
C TYR A 102 11.19 11.55 -3.85
N THR A 103 9.96 11.02 -3.78
CA THR A 103 9.04 10.90 -4.93
C THR A 103 7.88 11.89 -4.89
N GLY A 104 7.92 12.90 -4.00
CA GLY A 104 6.88 13.93 -3.89
C GLY A 104 5.77 13.63 -2.87
N VAL A 105 5.91 12.59 -2.05
CA VAL A 105 5.00 12.26 -0.95
C VAL A 105 5.79 12.09 0.34
N GLU A 106 5.34 12.72 1.42
CA GLU A 106 5.87 12.51 2.76
C GLU A 106 5.01 11.51 3.52
N TYR A 107 5.66 10.53 4.14
CA TYR A 107 4.97 9.51 4.93
C TYR A 107 4.61 10.05 6.32
N ASP A 108 3.33 9.98 6.68
CA ASP A 108 2.88 10.20 8.05
C ASP A 108 3.25 8.99 8.91
N LEU A 109 4.29 9.14 9.74
CA LEU A 109 4.78 8.10 10.64
C LEU A 109 4.08 8.09 12.02
N SER A 110 3.14 9.01 12.26
CA SER A 110 2.38 9.06 13.52
C SER A 110 1.22 8.06 13.55
N LYS A 111 0.73 7.66 12.38
CA LYS A 111 -0.39 6.72 12.21
C LYS A 111 0.07 5.27 12.20
N GLU A 112 -0.88 4.35 12.43
CA GLU A 112 -0.65 2.93 12.25
C GLU A 112 -0.23 2.64 10.79
N ASN A 113 0.82 1.84 10.62
CA ASN A 113 1.22 1.38 9.30
C ASN A 113 0.30 0.25 8.82
N TYR A 114 -0.69 0.59 7.99
CA TYR A 114 -1.61 -0.41 7.44
C TYR A 114 -0.91 -1.51 6.64
N ARG A 115 0.28 -1.27 6.06
CA ARG A 115 1.04 -2.36 5.41
C ARG A 115 1.45 -3.43 6.40
N GLU A 116 1.91 -3.03 7.58
CA GLU A 116 2.34 -3.97 8.63
C GLU A 116 1.15 -4.77 9.14
N ARG A 117 0.00 -4.12 9.34
CA ARG A 117 -1.23 -4.81 9.76
C ARG A 117 -1.72 -5.81 8.73
N ILE A 118 -1.80 -5.40 7.46
CA ILE A 118 -2.13 -6.30 6.33
C ILE A 118 -1.17 -7.49 6.34
N CYS A 119 0.15 -7.25 6.41
CA CYS A 119 1.15 -8.30 6.39
C CYS A 119 0.96 -9.32 7.53
N LYS A 120 0.72 -8.84 8.76
CA LYS A 120 0.47 -9.70 9.93
C LYS A 120 -0.77 -10.58 9.73
N VAL A 121 -1.90 -9.98 9.36
CA VAL A 121 -3.17 -10.69 9.20
C VAL A 121 -3.12 -11.66 8.02
N THR A 122 -2.61 -11.22 6.86
CA THR A 122 -2.51 -12.09 5.68
C THR A 122 -1.54 -13.26 5.93
N ARG A 123 -0.45 -13.06 6.69
CA ARG A 123 0.46 -14.16 7.04
C ARG A 123 -0.21 -15.18 7.94
N LYS A 124 -0.96 -14.73 8.95
CA LYS A 124 -1.75 -15.60 9.82
C LYS A 124 -2.82 -16.36 9.04
N LEU A 125 -3.55 -15.67 8.18
CA LEU A 125 -4.55 -16.25 7.27
C LEU A 125 -3.93 -17.31 6.36
N LEU A 126 -2.74 -17.05 5.80
CA LEU A 126 -2.03 -18.00 4.96
C LEU A 126 -1.76 -19.31 5.71
N HIS A 127 -1.26 -19.23 6.94
CA HIS A 127 -1.05 -20.42 7.78
C HIS A 127 -2.38 -21.15 8.04
N PHE A 128 -3.40 -20.42 8.46
CA PHE A 128 -4.73 -20.99 8.71
C PHE A 128 -5.30 -21.73 7.49
N VAL A 129 -5.24 -21.12 6.30
CA VAL A 129 -5.74 -21.75 5.07
C VAL A 129 -4.91 -22.98 4.72
N LEU A 130 -3.59 -22.92 4.82
CA LEU A 130 -2.72 -24.06 4.52
C LEU A 130 -2.94 -25.25 5.46
N ASP A 131 -3.18 -24.99 6.74
CA ASP A 131 -3.40 -26.02 7.75
C ASP A 131 -4.81 -26.65 7.65
N ASN A 132 -5.76 -25.98 6.99
CA ASN A 132 -7.15 -26.44 6.81
C ASN A 132 -7.48 -26.86 5.37
N LEU A 133 -6.47 -27.01 4.51
CA LEU A 133 -6.62 -27.63 3.18
C LEU A 133 -6.54 -29.15 3.31
N GLU A 134 -7.64 -29.78 3.73
CA GLU A 134 -7.91 -31.22 3.54
C GLU A 134 -9.03 -31.42 2.50
#